data_AF-A0A7J9II85-F1
#
_entry.id   AF-A0A7J9II85-F1
#
_cell.length_a   1.000
_cell.length_b   1.000
_cell.length_c   1.000
_cell.angle_alpha   90.00
_cell.angle_beta   90.00
_cell.angle_gamma   90.00
#
_symmetry.space_group_name_H-M   'P 1'
#
loop_
_entity.id
_entity.type
_entity.pdbx_description
1 polymer ?
#
loop_
_entity_poly.entity_id
_entity_poly.type
_entity_poly.pdbx_seq_one_letter_code
_entity_poly.pdbx_strand_id
1 'polypeptide(L)'
;EDDFYFDVDDDGIVSSDDETQPLSEDGVFIEIKKLGGNSRRIRSKIGIEANLDTVWNILTNYEKLADVIPGLAVSEVVEKKHKFARLYQIGQQSLPLGLKFNAKGVIDCYERDLEILPSGKKREIQFKMVEGDFTMFEGTWLIEQFNERKYEGEEASLGEEFQTTLWYLVDLKPKIWLPVRLVENRLSIEIKTNLLSIREEAERLISALNSA
;
A
#
# COMPACT_ATOMS: atom_id res chain seq x y z
N GLU A 1 -1.17 -12.78 -32.89
CA GLU A 1 -0.13 -13.82 -32.75
C GLU A 1 1.17 -13.07 -32.55
N ASP A 2 1.74 -13.20 -31.36
CA ASP A 2 3.18 -13.05 -31.11
C ASP A 2 3.37 -13.46 -29.64
N ASP A 3 3.71 -14.74 -29.51
CA ASP A 3 3.91 -15.46 -28.26
C ASP A 3 5.23 -15.03 -27.61
N PHE A 4 5.16 -14.59 -26.35
CA PHE A 4 6.36 -14.34 -25.56
C PHE A 4 6.91 -15.66 -24.99
N TYR A 5 7.93 -16.18 -25.67
CA TYR A 5 8.78 -17.27 -25.21
C TYR A 5 9.55 -16.85 -23.95
N PHE A 6 9.51 -17.69 -22.91
CA PHE A 6 10.45 -17.62 -21.79
C PHE A 6 11.68 -18.45 -22.17
N ASP A 7 12.81 -17.78 -22.40
CA ASP A 7 14.12 -18.45 -22.42
C ASP A 7 14.58 -18.67 -20.97
N VAL A 8 14.79 -19.94 -20.63
CA VAL A 8 15.49 -20.40 -19.45
C VAL A 8 16.82 -20.97 -19.93
N ASP A 9 17.91 -20.46 -19.34
CA ASP A 9 19.29 -20.97 -19.24
C ASP A 9 20.22 -19.73 -19.28
N ASP A 10 21.27 -19.53 -18.50
CA ASP A 10 21.92 -20.25 -17.41
C ASP A 10 23.04 -19.30 -16.91
N ASP A 11 23.45 -19.45 -15.65
CA ASP A 11 24.70 -18.96 -15.04
C ASP A 11 25.03 -17.45 -15.00
N GLY A 12 24.82 -16.84 -13.82
CA GLY A 12 25.42 -15.56 -13.48
C GLY A 12 25.15 -15.02 -12.09
N ILE A 13 25.69 -15.68 -11.05
CA ILE A 13 25.79 -15.19 -9.66
C ILE A 13 24.44 -14.87 -9.00
N VAL A 14 23.97 -15.84 -8.21
CA VAL A 14 22.99 -15.59 -7.14
C VAL A 14 23.65 -14.70 -6.10
N SER A 15 23.43 -13.39 -6.17
CA SER A 15 23.60 -12.54 -4.99
C SER A 15 22.42 -12.84 -4.06
N SER A 16 22.67 -13.76 -3.14
CA SER A 16 21.81 -14.12 -2.02
C SER A 16 21.51 -12.89 -1.16
N ASP A 17 20.40 -12.22 -1.40
CA ASP A 17 19.87 -11.15 -0.53
C ASP A 17 18.38 -10.87 -0.81
N ASP A 18 17.64 -11.83 -1.38
CA ASP A 18 16.19 -11.75 -1.54
C ASP A 18 15.56 -12.33 -0.26
N GLU A 19 15.38 -11.48 0.75
CA GLU A 19 14.64 -11.84 1.96
C GLU A 19 13.13 -11.90 1.64
N THR A 20 12.68 -13.04 1.12
CA THR A 20 11.26 -13.36 1.07
C THR A 20 10.81 -13.72 2.48
N GLN A 21 10.16 -12.79 3.19
CA GLN A 21 9.57 -13.12 4.48
C GLN A 21 8.29 -13.95 4.27
N PRO A 22 8.10 -15.07 4.99
CA PRO A 22 6.84 -15.81 4.94
C PRO A 22 5.68 -14.90 5.37
N LEU A 23 4.46 -15.21 4.88
CA LEU A 23 3.22 -14.56 5.35
C LEU A 23 3.22 -14.54 6.88
N SER A 24 3.13 -13.35 7.48
CA SER A 24 3.01 -13.24 8.93
C SER A 24 1.65 -13.77 9.39
N GLU A 25 1.55 -14.14 10.68
CA GLU A 25 0.31 -14.70 11.27
C GLU A 25 -0.93 -13.82 11.05
N ASP A 26 -0.72 -12.52 10.83
CA ASP A 26 -1.77 -11.53 10.56
C ASP A 26 -2.12 -11.36 9.07
N GLY A 27 -1.60 -12.22 8.19
CA GLY A 27 -1.95 -12.26 6.76
C GLY A 27 -1.27 -11.18 5.91
N VAL A 28 -0.30 -10.42 6.46
CA VAL A 28 0.46 -9.42 5.71
C VAL A 28 1.64 -10.08 4.98
N PHE A 29 1.80 -9.74 3.71
CA PHE A 29 2.99 -10.08 2.92
C PHE A 29 3.81 -8.81 2.68
N ILE A 30 5.13 -8.90 2.87
CA ILE A 30 6.08 -7.81 2.59
C ILE A 30 7.35 -8.38 1.97
N GLU A 31 7.73 -7.82 0.84
CA GLU A 31 8.99 -8.05 0.12
C GLU A 31 9.70 -6.70 -0.02
N ILE A 32 10.98 -6.64 0.38
CA ILE A 32 11.81 -5.43 0.27
C ILE A 32 13.09 -5.79 -0.48
N LYS A 33 13.23 -5.26 -1.69
CA LYS A 33 14.39 -5.47 -2.56
C LYS A 33 15.31 -4.25 -2.57
N LYS A 34 16.62 -4.47 -2.44
CA LYS A 34 17.65 -3.43 -2.62
C LYS A 34 17.89 -3.20 -4.11
N LEU A 35 17.70 -1.97 -4.59
CA LEU A 35 17.93 -1.61 -6.01
C LEU A 35 19.32 -1.00 -6.26
N GLY A 36 20.14 -0.84 -5.22
CA GLY A 36 21.45 -0.17 -5.27
C GLY A 36 21.51 1.08 -4.40
N GLY A 37 22.62 1.25 -3.68
CA GLY A 37 22.77 2.29 -2.66
C GLY A 37 21.68 2.21 -1.58
N ASN A 38 21.05 3.34 -1.28
CA ASN A 38 19.93 3.44 -0.34
C ASN A 38 18.55 3.35 -1.02
N SER A 39 18.48 2.85 -2.25
CA SER A 39 17.21 2.70 -2.97
C SER A 39 16.56 1.35 -2.61
N ARG A 40 15.25 1.36 -2.40
CA ARG A 40 14.46 0.17 -2.04
C ARG A 40 13.24 0.08 -2.94
N ARG A 41 12.88 -1.15 -3.33
CA ARG A 41 11.58 -1.51 -3.89
C ARG A 41 10.82 -2.32 -2.87
N ILE A 42 9.59 -1.94 -2.60
CA ILE A 42 8.70 -2.62 -1.67
C ILE A 42 7.52 -3.17 -2.46
N ARG A 43 7.18 -4.41 -2.18
CA ARG A 43 5.94 -5.04 -2.60
C ARG A 43 5.27 -5.63 -1.38
N SER A 44 4.07 -5.17 -1.06
CA SER A 44 3.34 -5.65 0.09
C SER A 44 1.86 -5.78 -0.19
N LYS A 45 1.19 -6.68 0.52
CA LYS A 45 -0.25 -6.88 0.41
C LYS A 45 -0.88 -7.38 1.70
N ILE A 46 -2.20 -7.16 1.79
CA ILE A 46 -3.06 -7.65 2.87
C ILE A 46 -4.45 -7.97 2.31
N GLY A 47 -5.09 -9.04 2.82
CA GLY A 47 -6.51 -9.30 2.59
C GLY A 47 -7.37 -8.49 3.56
N ILE A 48 -8.51 -7.98 3.11
CA ILE A 48 -9.42 -7.10 3.87
C ILE A 48 -10.85 -7.58 3.68
N GLU A 49 -11.57 -7.84 4.78
CA GLU A 49 -12.98 -8.21 4.78
C GLU A 49 -13.90 -6.98 4.60
N ALA A 50 -13.67 -6.21 3.55
CA ALA A 50 -14.49 -5.07 3.16
C ALA A 50 -14.52 -4.93 1.64
N ASN A 51 -15.58 -4.33 1.08
CA ASN A 51 -15.64 -4.08 -0.35
C ASN A 51 -14.60 -3.03 -0.81
N LEU A 52 -14.26 -3.05 -2.10
CA LEU A 52 -13.32 -2.13 -2.75
C LEU A 52 -13.66 -0.66 -2.48
N ASP A 53 -14.95 -0.31 -2.52
CA ASP A 53 -15.40 1.07 -2.38
C ASP A 53 -15.13 1.61 -0.97
N THR A 54 -15.24 0.75 0.05
CA THR A 54 -14.89 1.09 1.44
C THR A 54 -13.40 1.38 1.57
N VAL A 55 -12.54 0.48 1.06
CA VAL A 55 -11.08 0.67 1.09
C VAL A 55 -10.68 1.91 0.28
N TRP A 56 -11.29 2.11 -0.89
CA TRP A 56 -11.06 3.28 -1.73
C TRP A 56 -11.40 4.59 -1.01
N ASN A 57 -12.55 4.63 -0.32
CA ASN A 57 -12.97 5.81 0.42
C ASN A 57 -12.03 6.13 1.59
N ILE A 58 -11.47 5.12 2.27
CA ILE A 58 -10.44 5.34 3.29
C ILE A 58 -9.20 5.97 2.65
N LEU A 59 -8.65 5.36 1.59
CA LEU A 59 -7.40 5.80 0.97
C LEU A 59 -7.50 7.18 0.30
N THR A 60 -8.68 7.56 -0.19
CA THR A 60 -8.91 8.85 -0.88
C THR A 60 -9.48 9.94 0.02
N ASN A 61 -9.84 9.62 1.25
CA ASN A 61 -10.15 10.62 2.27
C ASN A 61 -8.85 11.17 2.87
N TYR A 62 -8.07 11.86 2.02
CA TYR A 62 -6.71 12.28 2.33
C TYR A 62 -6.59 13.13 3.60
N GLU A 63 -7.57 13.98 3.89
CA GLU A 63 -7.65 14.81 5.11
C GLU A 63 -7.82 13.98 6.39
N LYS A 64 -8.36 12.76 6.28
CA LYS A 64 -8.57 11.82 7.39
C LYS A 64 -7.58 10.69 7.42
N LEU A 65 -6.68 10.61 6.44
CA LEU A 65 -5.73 9.52 6.33
C LEU A 65 -4.76 9.47 7.53
N ALA A 66 -4.43 10.62 8.11
CA ALA A 66 -3.60 10.72 9.32
C ALA A 66 -4.30 10.19 10.59
N ASP A 67 -5.64 10.15 10.61
CA ASP A 67 -6.42 9.55 11.71
C ASP A 67 -6.36 8.01 11.64
N VAL A 68 -6.10 7.45 10.45
CA VAL A 68 -6.09 6.00 10.17
C VAL A 68 -4.69 5.42 10.17
N ILE A 69 -3.70 6.09 9.55
CA ILE A 69 -2.37 5.55 9.33
C ILE A 69 -1.41 5.95 10.48
N PRO A 70 -0.97 5.01 11.33
CA PRO A 70 -0.03 5.31 12.39
C PRO A 70 1.29 5.84 11.83
N GLY A 71 1.81 6.91 12.41
CA GLY A 71 3.03 7.54 11.93
C GLY A 71 2.83 8.49 10.75
N LEU A 72 1.63 8.62 10.16
CA LEU A 72 1.29 9.75 9.31
C LEU A 72 0.79 10.90 10.19
N ALA A 73 1.68 11.83 10.55
CA ALA A 73 1.36 12.92 11.48
C ALA A 73 0.52 14.04 10.83
N VAL A 74 0.70 14.27 9.53
CA VAL A 74 -0.02 15.29 8.75
C VAL A 74 -0.36 14.72 7.39
N SER A 75 -1.60 14.97 6.93
CA SER A 75 -2.05 14.70 5.57
C SER A 75 -3.08 15.75 5.16
N GLU A 76 -2.62 16.75 4.40
CA GLU A 76 -3.40 17.91 3.99
C GLU A 76 -3.48 17.98 2.47
N VAL A 77 -4.67 18.28 1.93
CA VAL A 77 -4.88 18.48 0.50
C VAL A 77 -4.51 19.90 0.12
N VAL A 78 -3.40 20.04 -0.60
CA VAL A 78 -2.91 21.33 -1.15
C VAL A 78 -3.68 21.71 -2.40
N GLU A 79 -4.00 20.72 -3.25
CA GLU A 79 -4.74 20.92 -4.50
C GLU A 79 -5.63 19.71 -4.77
N LYS A 80 -6.87 19.94 -5.22
CA LYS A 80 -7.77 18.88 -5.66
C LYS A 80 -8.34 19.22 -7.03
N LYS A 81 -8.21 18.28 -7.97
CA LYS A 81 -8.79 18.33 -9.32
C LYS A 81 -9.48 17.00 -9.61
N HIS A 82 -10.15 16.90 -10.76
CA HIS A 82 -10.70 15.63 -11.20
C HIS A 82 -9.59 14.57 -11.31
N LYS A 83 -9.73 13.46 -10.58
CA LYS A 83 -8.78 12.33 -10.54
C LYS A 83 -7.37 12.68 -10.08
N PHE A 84 -7.20 13.82 -9.42
CA PHE A 84 -5.90 14.28 -8.97
C PHE A 84 -6.01 14.96 -7.60
N ALA A 85 -5.06 14.66 -6.74
CA ALA A 85 -4.82 15.42 -5.51
C ALA A 85 -3.33 15.67 -5.34
N ARG A 86 -2.98 16.86 -4.87
CA ARG A 86 -1.65 17.14 -4.33
C ARG A 86 -1.77 17.22 -2.82
N LEU A 87 -0.95 16.43 -2.12
CA LEU A 87 -0.97 16.29 -0.68
C LEU A 87 0.30 16.85 -0.09
N TYR A 88 0.19 17.53 1.05
CA TYR A 88 1.30 17.79 1.95
C TYR A 88 1.23 16.78 3.09
N GLN A 89 2.29 15.98 3.24
CA GLN A 89 2.35 14.92 4.22
C GLN A 89 3.61 15.00 5.08
N ILE A 90 3.44 14.65 6.36
CA ILE A 90 4.54 14.47 7.29
C ILE A 90 4.43 13.08 7.91
N GLY A 91 5.35 12.19 7.54
CA GLY A 91 5.58 10.93 8.25
C GLY A 91 6.45 11.18 9.48
N GLN A 92 6.07 10.63 10.64
CA GLN A 92 6.78 10.74 11.90
C GLN A 92 7.13 9.34 12.42
N GLN A 93 8.42 9.13 12.69
CA GLN A 93 8.96 7.91 13.28
C GLN A 93 9.63 8.21 14.62
N SER A 94 9.43 7.33 15.60
CA SER A 94 10.16 7.39 16.87
C SER A 94 11.41 6.51 16.79
N LEU A 95 12.59 7.09 16.69
CA LEU A 95 13.87 6.40 16.69
C LEU A 95 14.29 5.94 18.12
N PRO A 96 15.28 5.03 18.25
CA PRO A 96 15.85 4.68 19.55
C PRO A 96 16.32 5.91 20.32
N LEU A 97 16.32 5.83 21.66
CA LEU A 97 16.67 6.93 22.57
C LEU A 97 15.66 8.10 22.57
N GLY A 98 14.45 7.90 22.05
CA GLY A 98 13.36 8.88 22.12
C GLY A 98 13.45 10.01 21.09
N LEU A 99 14.36 9.92 20.12
CA LEU A 99 14.47 10.87 19.02
C LEU A 99 13.27 10.71 18.07
N LYS A 100 12.64 11.82 17.66
CA LYS A 100 11.59 11.81 16.64
C LYS A 100 12.18 12.23 15.29
N PHE A 101 11.91 11.44 14.26
CA PHE A 101 12.30 11.71 12.88
C PHE A 101 11.05 12.05 12.07
N ASN A 102 11.07 13.15 11.33
CA ASN A 102 9.97 13.58 10.49
C ASN A 102 10.44 13.62 9.03
N ALA A 103 9.78 12.87 8.16
CA ALA A 103 9.93 12.97 6.72
C ALA A 103 8.75 13.73 6.12
N LYS A 104 9.03 14.79 5.38
CA LYS A 104 8.06 15.65 4.72
C LYS A 104 8.01 15.35 3.23
N GLY A 105 6.82 15.50 2.64
CA GLY A 105 6.63 15.33 1.22
C GLY A 105 5.41 16.08 0.70
N VAL A 106 5.57 16.71 -0.46
CA VAL A 106 4.48 17.08 -1.36
C VAL A 106 4.32 15.97 -2.38
N ILE A 107 3.16 15.33 -2.41
CA ILE A 107 2.90 14.10 -3.16
C ILE A 107 1.73 14.34 -4.11
N ASP A 108 1.94 14.07 -5.38
CA ASP A 108 0.89 14.01 -6.39
C ASP A 108 0.27 12.62 -6.38
N CYS A 109 -1.05 12.55 -6.26
CA CYS A 109 -1.87 11.34 -6.33
C CYS A 109 -2.78 11.40 -7.55
N TYR A 110 -2.79 10.34 -8.33
CA TYR A 110 -3.59 10.16 -9.54
C TYR A 110 -4.55 8.99 -9.32
N GLU A 111 -5.83 9.32 -9.16
CA GLU A 111 -6.91 8.37 -8.90
C GLU A 111 -7.43 7.80 -10.22
N ARG A 112 -7.19 6.52 -10.51
CA ARG A 112 -7.71 5.89 -11.72
C ARG A 112 -9.18 5.50 -11.58
N ASP A 113 -9.82 5.33 -12.72
CA ASP A 113 -11.18 4.81 -12.80
C ASP A 113 -11.25 3.36 -12.30
N LEU A 114 -12.43 2.97 -11.85
CA LEU A 114 -12.74 1.59 -11.56
C LEU A 114 -12.65 0.76 -12.85
N GLU A 115 -11.88 -0.32 -12.81
CA GLU A 115 -11.77 -1.28 -13.90
C GLU A 115 -12.56 -2.55 -13.54
N ILE A 116 -13.47 -2.95 -14.43
CA ILE A 116 -14.26 -4.17 -14.28
C ILE A 116 -13.57 -5.29 -15.06
N LEU A 117 -13.30 -6.39 -14.37
CA LEU A 117 -12.62 -7.56 -14.91
C LEU A 117 -13.59 -8.77 -14.95
N PRO A 118 -13.33 -9.78 -15.80
CA PRO A 118 -14.14 -11.00 -15.80
C PRO A 118 -14.22 -11.72 -14.44
N SER A 119 -13.19 -11.54 -13.60
CA SER A 119 -13.05 -12.18 -12.28
C SER A 119 -13.30 -11.26 -11.09
N GLY A 120 -13.68 -9.99 -11.32
CA GLY A 120 -13.83 -9.03 -10.23
C GLY A 120 -13.72 -7.57 -10.67
N LYS A 121 -13.20 -6.72 -9.79
CA LYS A 121 -12.96 -5.31 -10.07
C LYS A 121 -11.66 -4.86 -9.43
N LYS A 122 -11.00 -3.86 -10.02
CA LYS A 122 -9.81 -3.24 -9.43
C LYS A 122 -9.80 -1.74 -9.60
N ARG A 123 -9.05 -1.06 -8.75
CA ARG A 123 -8.85 0.39 -8.82
C ARG A 123 -7.51 0.78 -8.23
N GLU A 124 -6.89 1.83 -8.75
CA GLU A 124 -5.55 2.22 -8.35
C GLU A 124 -5.40 3.73 -8.08
N ILE A 125 -4.50 4.04 -7.15
CA ILE A 125 -3.99 5.39 -6.89
C ILE A 125 -2.49 5.35 -7.16
N GLN A 126 -2.06 6.00 -8.24
CA GLN A 126 -0.63 6.19 -8.50
C GLN A 126 -0.17 7.43 -7.74
N PHE A 127 0.99 7.38 -7.10
CA PHE A 127 1.52 8.52 -6.37
C PHE A 127 2.98 8.79 -6.69
N LYS A 128 3.37 10.06 -6.58
CA LYS A 128 4.74 10.51 -6.79
C LYS A 128 5.05 11.74 -5.95
N MET A 129 6.12 11.67 -5.16
CA MET A 129 6.66 12.83 -4.46
C MET A 129 7.27 13.81 -5.46
N VAL A 130 6.82 15.06 -5.41
CA VAL A 130 7.33 16.16 -6.24
C VAL A 130 8.27 17.09 -5.48
N GLU A 131 8.16 17.11 -4.16
CA GLU A 131 9.04 17.85 -3.26
C GLU A 131 9.10 17.11 -1.92
N GLY A 132 10.24 17.11 -1.23
CA GLY A 132 10.32 16.49 0.11
C GLY A 132 11.65 15.82 0.41
N ASP A 133 11.63 14.92 1.38
CA ASP A 133 12.84 14.33 1.98
C ASP A 133 13.37 13.09 1.24
N PHE A 134 12.67 12.66 0.20
CA PHE A 134 13.11 11.59 -0.69
C PHE A 134 13.51 12.16 -2.04
N THR A 135 14.52 11.55 -2.66
CA THR A 135 14.89 11.81 -4.06
C THR A 135 14.02 11.02 -5.04
N MET A 136 13.45 9.92 -4.57
CA MET A 136 12.46 9.11 -5.26
C MET A 136 11.49 8.57 -4.20
N PHE A 137 10.20 8.75 -4.42
CA PHE A 137 9.14 8.14 -3.63
C PHE A 137 7.91 8.11 -4.52
N GLU A 138 7.72 6.99 -5.20
CA GLU A 138 6.64 6.83 -6.18
C GLU A 138 6.18 5.38 -6.23
N GLY A 139 4.90 5.18 -6.52
CA GLY A 139 4.31 3.87 -6.41
C GLY A 139 2.81 3.86 -6.68
N THR A 140 2.19 2.75 -6.32
CA THR A 140 0.78 2.49 -6.54
C THR A 140 0.16 1.83 -5.31
N TRP A 141 -0.97 2.38 -4.89
CA TRP A 141 -1.97 1.64 -4.13
C TRP A 141 -2.91 0.96 -5.12
N LEU A 142 -3.02 -0.36 -5.06
CA LEU A 142 -3.91 -1.14 -5.92
C LEU A 142 -4.88 -1.92 -5.04
N ILE A 143 -6.18 -1.74 -5.31
CA ILE A 143 -7.24 -2.49 -4.66
C ILE A 143 -7.80 -3.46 -5.69
N GLU A 144 -7.83 -4.75 -5.36
CA GLU A 144 -8.45 -5.79 -6.17
C GLU A 144 -9.53 -6.47 -5.34
N GLN A 145 -10.73 -6.61 -5.89
CA GLN A 145 -11.81 -7.38 -5.28
C GLN A 145 -12.24 -8.47 -6.24
N PHE A 146 -12.12 -9.72 -5.81
CA PHE A 146 -12.54 -10.88 -6.58
C PHE A 146 -14.01 -11.20 -6.27
N ASN A 147 -14.74 -11.60 -7.29
CA ASN A 147 -16.08 -12.18 -7.11
C ASN A 147 -15.90 -13.69 -6.99
N GLU A 148 -16.15 -14.28 -5.82
CA GLU A 148 -16.32 -15.73 -5.79
C GLU A 148 -17.50 -16.10 -6.68
N ARG A 149 -17.25 -16.97 -7.66
CA ARG A 149 -18.32 -17.61 -8.41
C ARG A 149 -19.08 -18.48 -7.42
N LYS A 150 -20.23 -18.00 -6.93
CA LYS A 150 -21.24 -18.87 -6.33
C LYS A 150 -21.51 -19.98 -7.34
N TYR A 151 -21.17 -21.23 -7.01
CA TYR A 151 -21.63 -22.37 -7.79
C TYR A 151 -23.17 -22.32 -7.80
N GLU A 152 -23.79 -22.59 -8.95
CA GLU A 152 -25.25 -22.60 -9.08
C GLU A 152 -25.87 -23.53 -8.03
N GLY A 153 -26.51 -22.97 -7.00
CA GLY A 153 -27.25 -23.74 -5.99
C GLY A 153 -27.13 -23.25 -4.54
N GLU A 154 -26.19 -22.38 -4.20
CA GLU A 154 -26.11 -21.80 -2.85
C GLU A 154 -26.80 -20.43 -2.80
N GLU A 155 -27.91 -20.35 -2.05
CA GLU A 155 -28.50 -19.07 -1.68
C GLU A 155 -27.44 -18.21 -0.98
N ALA A 156 -27.39 -16.92 -1.32
CA ALA A 156 -26.47 -15.98 -0.70
C ALA A 156 -26.69 -15.98 0.82
N SER A 157 -25.80 -16.65 1.55
CA SER A 157 -25.69 -16.54 2.99
C SER A 157 -25.56 -15.06 3.37
N LEU A 158 -26.24 -14.65 4.43
CA LEU A 158 -25.95 -13.41 5.14
C LEU A 158 -24.49 -13.46 5.63
N GLY A 159 -23.56 -12.90 4.85
CA GLY A 159 -22.12 -12.95 5.12
C GLY A 159 -21.32 -13.10 3.84
N GLU A 160 -21.49 -12.19 2.87
CA GLU A 160 -20.66 -12.19 1.66
C GLU A 160 -19.21 -11.87 2.09
N GLU A 161 -18.34 -12.90 2.16
CA GLU A 161 -16.93 -12.73 2.48
C GLU A 161 -16.28 -11.89 1.38
N PHE A 162 -15.99 -10.62 1.67
CA PHE A 162 -15.32 -9.75 0.71
C PHE A 162 -13.88 -10.24 0.51
N GLN A 163 -13.55 -10.72 -0.68
CA GLN A 163 -12.18 -11.03 -1.07
C GLN A 163 -11.50 -9.80 -1.69
N THR A 164 -11.28 -8.77 -0.86
CA THR A 164 -10.52 -7.59 -1.27
C THR A 164 -9.06 -7.72 -0.85
N THR A 165 -8.14 -7.51 -1.79
CA THR A 165 -6.71 -7.41 -1.53
C THR A 165 -6.25 -5.98 -1.76
N LEU A 166 -5.56 -5.42 -0.76
CA LEU A 166 -4.87 -4.14 -0.88
C LEU A 166 -3.39 -4.39 -1.12
N TRP A 167 -2.86 -3.86 -2.21
CA TRP A 167 -1.46 -3.87 -2.55
C TRP A 167 -0.83 -2.49 -2.36
N TYR A 168 0.38 -2.49 -1.82
CA TYR A 168 1.25 -1.32 -1.74
C TYR A 168 2.58 -1.62 -2.44
N LEU A 169 2.78 -0.97 -3.58
CA LEU A 169 3.92 -1.14 -4.47
C LEU A 169 4.66 0.19 -4.53
N VAL A 170 5.89 0.28 -4.03
CA VAL A 170 6.60 1.56 -3.95
C VAL A 170 8.09 1.42 -4.18
N ASP A 171 8.64 2.35 -4.94
CA ASP A 171 10.08 2.58 -5.06
C ASP A 171 10.44 3.85 -4.29
N LEU A 172 11.46 3.74 -3.44
CA LEU A 172 11.91 4.86 -2.62
C LEU A 172 13.43 4.98 -2.56
N LYS A 173 13.90 6.22 -2.44
CA LYS A 173 15.30 6.58 -2.25
C LYS A 173 15.40 7.82 -1.34
N PRO A 174 15.74 7.63 -0.06
CA PRO A 174 15.93 8.74 0.88
C PRO A 174 17.04 9.69 0.42
N LYS A 175 16.97 10.97 0.80
CA LYS A 175 18.12 11.89 0.66
C LYS A 175 19.28 11.46 1.58
N ILE A 176 20.51 11.84 1.23
CA ILE A 176 21.74 11.38 1.92
C ILE A 176 21.79 11.76 3.41
N TRP A 177 21.12 12.85 3.82
CA TRP A 177 21.07 13.28 5.21
C TRP A 177 20.20 12.38 6.10
N LEU A 178 19.34 11.55 5.51
CA LEU A 178 18.53 10.58 6.25
C LEU A 178 19.40 9.39 6.70
N PRO A 179 19.36 8.99 7.98
CA PRO A 179 20.09 7.83 8.49
C PRO A 179 19.42 6.52 8.06
N VAL A 180 19.64 6.14 6.80
CA VAL A 180 19.01 5.02 6.08
C VAL A 180 18.94 3.72 6.90
N ARG A 181 20.02 3.34 7.61
CA ARG A 181 20.06 2.11 8.43
C ARG A 181 19.05 2.09 9.59
N LEU A 182 18.70 3.25 10.14
CA LEU A 182 17.74 3.34 11.24
C LEU A 182 16.29 3.23 10.74
N VAL A 183 16.05 3.69 9.51
CA VAL A 183 14.75 3.61 8.85
C VAL A 183 14.51 2.21 8.28
N GLU A 184 15.53 1.59 7.68
CA GLU A 184 15.42 0.25 7.07
C GLU A 184 14.99 -0.84 8.05
N ASN A 185 15.54 -0.83 9.26
CA ASN A 185 15.20 -1.83 10.28
C ASN A 185 13.75 -1.73 10.79
N ARG A 186 13.03 -0.67 10.44
CA ARG A 186 11.66 -0.39 10.87
C ARG A 186 10.68 -0.34 9.71
N LEU A 187 11.18 -0.24 8.48
CA LEU A 187 10.39 -0.08 7.27
C LEU A 187 9.34 -1.19 7.12
N SER A 188 9.72 -2.46 7.32
CA SER A 188 8.79 -3.58 7.25
C SER A 188 7.70 -3.51 8.34
N ILE A 189 8.07 -3.17 9.57
CA ILE A 189 7.14 -3.03 10.71
C ILE A 189 6.13 -1.91 10.44
N GLU A 190 6.58 -0.80 9.88
CA GLU A 190 5.72 0.35 9.59
C GLU A 190 4.77 0.08 8.42
N ILE A 191 5.27 -0.48 7.32
CA ILE A 191 4.41 -0.91 6.20
C ILE A 191 3.35 -1.86 6.71
N LYS A 192 3.75 -2.84 7.51
CA LYS A 192 2.85 -3.80 8.14
C LYS A 192 1.77 -3.10 8.97
N THR A 193 2.18 -2.20 9.86
CA THR A 193 1.28 -1.44 10.74
C THR A 193 0.29 -0.61 9.93
N ASN A 194 0.75 0.08 8.88
CA ASN A 194 -0.11 0.89 8.01
C ASN A 194 -1.17 0.05 7.31
N LEU A 195 -0.78 -1.10 6.75
CA LEU A 195 -1.71 -2.02 6.08
C LEU A 195 -2.74 -2.61 7.06
N LEU A 196 -2.30 -2.97 8.27
CA LEU A 196 -3.19 -3.44 9.34
C LEU A 196 -4.22 -2.38 9.73
N SER A 197 -3.80 -1.14 9.96
CA SER A 197 -4.72 -0.07 10.36
C SER A 197 -5.76 0.27 9.28
N ILE A 198 -5.39 0.19 8.00
CA ILE A 198 -6.35 0.34 6.90
C ILE A 198 -7.38 -0.80 6.91
N ARG A 199 -6.93 -2.04 7.12
CA ARG A 199 -7.82 -3.20 7.24
C ARG A 199 -8.78 -3.05 8.42
N GLU A 200 -8.24 -2.77 9.60
CA GLU A 200 -9.03 -2.62 10.83
C GLU A 200 -10.09 -1.53 10.69
N GLU A 201 -9.75 -0.38 10.10
CA GLU A 201 -10.73 0.69 9.87
C GLU A 201 -11.80 0.29 8.84
N ALA A 202 -11.42 -0.41 7.76
CA ALA A 202 -12.37 -0.89 6.77
C ALA A 202 -13.37 -1.88 7.35
N GLU A 203 -12.89 -2.87 8.11
CA GLU A 203 -13.70 -3.89 8.76
C GLU A 203 -14.60 -3.28 9.84
N ARG A 204 -14.11 -2.28 10.59
CA ARG A 204 -14.90 -1.53 11.56
C ARG A 204 -16.07 -0.80 10.90
N LEU A 205 -15.85 -0.17 9.73
CA LEU A 205 -16.91 0.54 8.99
C LEU A 205 -17.99 -0.43 8.47
N ILE A 206 -17.59 -1.61 7.98
CA ILE A 206 -18.54 -2.64 7.54
C ILE A 206 -19.34 -3.19 8.72
N SER A 207 -18.68 -3.49 9.84
CA SER A 207 -19.35 -3.96 11.07
C SER A 207 -20.37 -2.96 11.59
N ALA A 208 -20.02 -1.66 11.60
CA ALA A 208 -20.93 -0.59 12.00
C ALA A 208 -22.13 -0.47 11.06
N LEU A 209 -21.94 -0.62 9.75
CA LEU A 209 -23.02 -0.59 8.76
C LEU A 209 -23.99 -1.78 8.93
N ASN A 210 -23.46 -2.96 9.23
CA ASN A 210 -24.27 -4.17 9.46
C ASN A 210 -25.03 -4.14 10.79
N SER A 211 -24.61 -3.29 11.73
CA SER A 211 -25.23 -3.15 13.07
C SER A 211 -26.25 -2.00 13.16
N ALA A 212 -26.38 -1.18 12.11
CA ALA A 212 -27.26 -0.02 12.03
C ALA A 212 -28.60 -0.36 11.36
#